data_AF-A0A445N1E7-F1
#
_entry.id   AF-A0A445N1E7-F1
#
_cell.length_a   1.000
_cell.length_b   1.000
_cell.length_c   1.000
_cell.angle_alpha   90.00
_cell.angle_beta   90.00
_cell.angle_gamma   90.00
#
_symmetry.space_group_name_H-M   'P 1'
#
loop_
_entity.id
_entity.type
_entity.pdbx_description
1 polymer ?
#
loop_
_entity_poly.entity_id
_entity_poly.type
_entity_poly.pdbx_seq_one_letter_code
_entity_poly.pdbx_strand_id
1 'polypeptide(L)'
;MSKRNIFYDKYAKTKRRLFVFGIVSAFILFGSGLGVLELSNLKAISLGLDSIINDRVMPLQQLKSVSDMYCINIVDTAHKVLNGNITWAEGAKRIDETTKNISEKWDSYTKTYLVDEEKRLIVELVPLKERADMAAKKLRDILELGDRKALEELVKKQLYQSIDPVQEKISSLFHVQISIAKDIHYEGKTQYQFSRSLGIVSIALGLVLGLVLALRWGMTNRISI
;
A
#
# COMPACT_ATOMS: atom_id res chain seq x y z
N MET A 1 40.54 36.96 -52.54
CA MET A 1 39.26 36.98 -51.77
C MET A 1 39.16 38.32 -51.03
N SER A 2 38.09 39.11 -51.24
CA SER A 2 37.92 40.42 -50.57
C SER A 2 37.74 40.25 -49.05
N LYS A 3 38.33 41.13 -48.23
CA LYS A 3 38.17 41.16 -46.75
C LYS A 3 36.70 41.11 -46.33
N ARG A 4 35.79 41.62 -47.17
CA ARG A 4 34.34 41.59 -46.95
C ARG A 4 33.79 40.15 -46.94
N ASN A 5 34.23 39.28 -47.86
CA ASN A 5 33.75 37.88 -47.94
C ASN A 5 34.26 37.02 -46.77
N ILE A 6 35.47 37.28 -46.27
CA ILE A 6 36.03 36.59 -45.10
C ILE A 6 35.26 36.96 -43.83
N PHE A 7 34.86 38.23 -43.69
CA PHE A 7 34.05 38.69 -42.55
C PHE A 7 32.64 38.07 -42.56
N TYR A 8 31.97 38.03 -43.72
CA TYR A 8 30.66 37.41 -43.85
C TYR A 8 30.67 35.90 -43.56
N ASP A 9 31.70 35.16 -44.02
CA ASP A 9 31.86 33.73 -43.74
C ASP A 9 32.13 33.46 -42.24
N LYS A 10 32.96 34.28 -41.60
CA LYS A 10 33.26 34.16 -40.16
C LYS A 10 32.03 34.48 -39.30
N TYR A 11 31.23 35.48 -39.68
CA TYR A 11 29.96 35.82 -39.03
C TYR A 11 28.92 34.70 -39.16
N ALA A 12 28.76 34.14 -40.36
CA ALA A 12 27.84 33.01 -40.60
C ALA A 12 28.20 31.76 -39.79
N LYS A 13 29.49 31.43 -39.68
CA LYS A 13 29.99 30.30 -38.86
C LYS A 13 29.72 30.51 -37.36
N THR A 14 29.94 31.71 -36.83
CA THR A 14 29.68 32.01 -35.40
C THR A 14 28.18 31.97 -35.07
N LYS A 15 27.33 32.57 -35.92
CA LYS A 15 25.87 32.52 -35.74
C LYS A 15 25.33 31.08 -35.77
N ARG A 16 25.88 30.24 -36.65
CA ARG A 16 25.56 28.79 -36.71
C ARG A 16 25.95 28.05 -35.44
N ARG A 17 27.17 28.31 -34.91
CA ARG A 17 27.63 27.69 -33.66
C ARG A 17 26.72 28.07 -32.49
N LEU A 18 26.40 29.36 -32.34
CA LEU A 18 25.49 29.84 -31.28
C LEU A 18 24.09 29.22 -31.39
N PHE A 19 23.56 29.07 -32.60
CA PHE A 19 22.27 28.42 -32.84
C PHE A 19 22.29 26.94 -32.42
N VAL A 20 23.34 26.19 -32.79
CA VAL A 20 23.49 24.78 -32.37
C VAL A 20 23.66 24.67 -30.86
N PHE A 21 24.46 25.52 -30.24
CA PHE A 21 24.62 25.56 -28.78
C PHE A 21 23.30 25.84 -28.05
N GLY A 22 22.49 26.78 -28.56
CA GLY A 22 21.17 27.07 -28.00
C GLY A 22 20.23 25.86 -28.05
N ILE A 23 20.21 25.14 -29.17
CA ILE A 23 19.37 23.94 -29.32
C ILE A 23 19.86 22.79 -28.44
N VAL A 24 21.17 22.53 -28.40
CA VAL A 24 21.74 21.49 -27.53
C VAL A 24 21.44 21.81 -26.06
N SER A 25 21.58 23.07 -25.64
CA SER A 25 21.27 23.49 -24.27
C SER A 25 19.79 23.33 -23.95
N ALA A 26 18.89 23.70 -24.87
CA ALA A 26 17.46 23.48 -24.73
C ALA A 26 17.11 21.98 -24.65
N PHE A 27 17.80 21.14 -25.43
CA PHE A 27 17.62 19.69 -25.42
C PHE A 27 18.05 19.06 -24.10
N ILE A 28 19.20 19.50 -23.56
CA ILE A 28 19.68 19.06 -22.25
C ILE A 28 18.69 19.49 -21.15
N LEU A 29 18.27 20.75 -21.12
CA LEU A 29 17.30 21.24 -20.13
C LEU A 29 15.98 20.47 -20.19
N PHE A 30 15.47 20.21 -21.38
CA PHE A 30 14.26 19.43 -21.59
C PHE A 30 14.45 17.98 -21.11
N GLY A 31 15.55 17.33 -21.50
CA GLY A 31 15.88 15.96 -21.06
C GLY A 31 16.06 15.84 -19.54
N SER A 32 16.72 16.81 -18.90
CA SER A 32 16.85 16.89 -17.45
C SER A 32 15.49 17.07 -16.77
N GLY A 33 14.60 17.89 -17.33
CA GLY A 33 13.23 18.05 -16.84
C GLY A 33 12.44 16.73 -16.86
N LEU A 34 12.55 15.97 -17.95
CA LEU A 34 11.94 14.63 -18.04
C LEU A 34 12.55 13.65 -17.04
N GLY A 35 13.87 13.70 -16.85
CA GLY A 35 14.56 12.90 -15.84
C GLY A 35 14.06 13.18 -14.42
N VAL A 36 13.83 14.44 -14.07
CA VAL A 36 13.26 14.84 -12.76
C VAL A 36 11.82 14.34 -12.61
N LEU A 37 11.00 14.42 -13.67
CA LEU A 37 9.64 13.88 -13.65
C LEU A 37 9.63 12.36 -13.40
N GLU A 38 10.50 11.63 -14.10
CA GLU A 38 10.59 10.17 -13.95
C GLU A 38 11.06 9.77 -12.54
N LEU A 39 12.07 10.45 -12.00
CA LEU A 39 12.50 10.25 -10.61
C LEU A 39 11.37 10.54 -9.61
N SER A 40 10.53 11.54 -9.89
CA SER A 40 9.38 11.87 -9.05
C SER A 40 8.32 10.78 -9.07
N ASN A 41 8.08 10.16 -10.23
CA ASN A 41 7.17 9.01 -10.34
C ASN A 41 7.69 7.79 -9.58
N LEU A 42 8.99 7.48 -9.72
CA LEU A 42 9.60 6.39 -8.98
C LEU A 42 9.49 6.60 -7.47
N LYS A 43 9.67 7.84 -7.00
CA LYS A 43 9.45 8.20 -5.59
C LYS A 43 8.00 8.00 -5.17
N ALA A 44 7.03 8.43 -5.97
CA ALA A 44 5.60 8.24 -5.67
C ALA A 44 5.23 6.76 -5.58
N ILE A 45 5.73 5.92 -6.51
CA ILE A 45 5.53 4.47 -6.50
C ILE A 45 6.15 3.85 -5.23
N SER A 46 7.37 4.25 -4.87
CA SER A 46 8.04 3.76 -3.65
C SER A 46 7.21 4.07 -2.40
N LEU A 47 6.75 5.32 -2.25
CA LEU A 47 5.92 5.73 -1.12
C LEU A 47 4.57 5.00 -1.10
N GLY A 48 3.95 4.80 -2.27
CA GLY A 48 2.72 4.02 -2.38
C GLY A 48 2.91 2.56 -1.96
N LEU A 49 4.02 1.93 -2.34
CA LEU A 49 4.37 0.58 -1.90
C LEU A 49 4.62 0.53 -0.39
N ASP A 50 5.37 1.48 0.15
CA ASP A 50 5.62 1.58 1.59
C ASP A 50 4.31 1.71 2.37
N SER A 51 3.37 2.52 1.87
CA SER A 51 2.05 2.68 2.51
C SER A 51 1.20 1.42 2.38
N ILE A 52 1.18 0.76 1.21
CA ILE A 52 0.48 -0.54 1.06
C ILE A 52 1.02 -1.56 2.07
N ILE A 53 2.35 -1.66 2.23
CA ILE A 53 2.95 -2.64 3.13
C ILE A 53 2.68 -2.28 4.60
N ASN A 54 3.07 -1.08 5.01
CA ASN A 54 3.09 -0.69 6.42
C ASN A 54 1.71 -0.29 6.94
N ASP A 55 0.91 0.39 6.12
CA ASP A 55 -0.36 0.96 6.56
C ASP A 55 -1.56 0.09 6.19
N ARG A 56 -1.42 -0.89 5.29
CA ARG A 56 -2.56 -1.72 4.85
C ARG A 56 -2.33 -3.22 5.06
N VAL A 57 -1.22 -3.78 4.59
CA VAL A 57 -0.92 -5.23 4.73
C VAL A 57 -0.65 -5.61 6.19
N MET A 58 0.14 -4.83 6.92
CA MET A 58 0.41 -5.10 8.34
C MET A 58 -0.86 -4.99 9.20
N PRO A 59 -1.71 -3.96 9.07
CA PRO A 59 -3.03 -3.91 9.72
C PRO A 59 -3.96 -5.06 9.34
N LEU A 60 -4.00 -5.48 8.07
CA LEU A 60 -4.75 -6.66 7.64
C LEU A 60 -4.31 -7.94 8.38
N GLN A 61 -3.00 -8.12 8.57
CA GLN A 61 -2.46 -9.24 9.33
C GLN A 61 -2.87 -9.20 10.82
N GLN A 62 -2.88 -8.00 11.42
CA GLN A 62 -3.32 -7.81 12.80
C GLN A 62 -4.82 -8.10 12.97
N LEU A 63 -5.66 -7.53 12.09
CA LEU A 63 -7.10 -7.80 12.06
C LEU A 63 -7.39 -9.29 11.84
N LYS A 64 -6.63 -9.97 10.96
CA LYS A 64 -6.75 -11.41 10.75
C LYS A 64 -6.46 -12.17 12.03
N SER A 65 -5.37 -11.83 12.69
CA SER A 65 -4.95 -12.47 13.92
C SER A 65 -6.03 -12.33 14.99
N VAL A 66 -6.61 -11.15 15.16
CA VAL A 66 -7.71 -10.93 16.11
C VAL A 66 -8.94 -11.76 15.74
N SER A 67 -9.34 -11.77 14.47
CA SER A 67 -10.48 -12.56 13.98
C SER A 67 -10.28 -14.05 14.23
N ASP A 68 -9.12 -14.60 13.86
CA ASP A 68 -8.82 -16.03 14.02
C ASP A 68 -8.78 -16.41 15.51
N MET A 69 -8.27 -15.52 16.38
CA MET A 69 -8.23 -15.77 17.82
C MET A 69 -9.64 -15.89 18.43
N TYR A 70 -10.58 -15.04 18.02
CA TYR A 70 -11.97 -15.20 18.43
C TYR A 70 -12.65 -16.42 17.78
N CYS A 71 -12.65 -16.48 16.45
CA CYS A 71 -13.50 -17.41 15.70
C CYS A 71 -12.95 -18.84 15.63
N ILE A 72 -11.62 -18.99 15.70
CA ILE A 72 -10.95 -20.28 15.63
C ILE A 72 -10.47 -20.65 17.02
N ASN A 73 -9.58 -19.88 17.64
CA ASN A 73 -8.86 -20.35 18.83
C ASN A 73 -9.77 -20.50 20.06
N ILE A 74 -10.59 -19.49 20.40
CA ILE A 74 -11.49 -19.55 21.55
C ILE A 74 -12.55 -20.63 21.36
N VAL A 75 -13.19 -20.65 20.19
CA VAL A 75 -14.25 -21.62 19.84
C VAL A 75 -13.71 -23.05 19.83
N ASP A 76 -12.60 -23.29 19.15
CA ASP A 76 -11.94 -24.61 19.07
C ASP A 76 -11.50 -25.11 20.45
N THR A 77 -10.98 -24.22 21.31
CA THR A 77 -10.57 -24.58 22.67
C THR A 77 -11.77 -25.07 23.49
N ALA A 78 -12.91 -24.37 23.41
CA ALA A 78 -14.12 -24.79 24.11
C ALA A 78 -14.59 -26.19 23.66
N HIS A 79 -14.63 -26.43 22.34
CA HIS A 79 -15.01 -27.74 21.78
C HIS A 79 -14.01 -28.83 22.11
N LYS A 80 -12.71 -28.57 22.05
CA LYS A 80 -11.67 -29.56 22.36
C LYS A 80 -11.70 -30.00 23.82
N VAL A 81 -11.95 -29.09 24.76
CA VAL A 81 -12.14 -29.48 26.17
C VAL A 81 -13.43 -30.28 26.31
N LEU A 82 -14.53 -29.82 25.70
CA LEU A 82 -15.82 -30.48 25.80
C LEU A 82 -15.79 -31.93 25.26
N ASN A 83 -15.05 -32.14 24.17
CA ASN A 83 -14.84 -33.43 23.53
C ASN A 83 -13.76 -34.29 24.22
N GLY A 84 -13.05 -33.75 25.22
CA GLY A 84 -11.95 -34.44 25.89
C GLY A 84 -10.67 -34.59 25.06
N ASN A 85 -10.52 -33.79 23.99
CA ASN A 85 -9.30 -33.76 23.18
C ASN A 85 -8.12 -33.10 23.90
N ILE A 86 -8.41 -32.15 24.79
CA ILE A 86 -7.42 -31.50 25.66
C ILE A 86 -7.95 -31.41 27.08
N THR A 87 -7.04 -31.24 28.05
CA THR A 87 -7.42 -31.12 29.45
C THR A 87 -8.06 -29.76 29.76
N TRP A 88 -8.83 -29.70 30.84
CA TRP A 88 -9.41 -28.45 31.37
C TRP A 88 -8.35 -27.38 31.64
N ALA A 89 -7.26 -27.76 32.31
CA ALA A 89 -6.15 -26.86 32.63
C ALA A 89 -5.44 -26.34 31.36
N GLU A 90 -5.24 -27.21 30.37
CA GLU A 90 -4.69 -26.81 29.07
C GLU A 90 -5.63 -25.85 28.34
N GLY A 91 -6.94 -26.12 28.38
CA GLY A 91 -7.95 -25.22 27.81
C GLY A 91 -7.91 -23.83 28.44
N ALA A 92 -7.91 -23.75 29.78
CA ALA A 92 -7.84 -22.47 30.50
C ALA A 92 -6.59 -21.67 30.11
N LYS A 93 -5.43 -22.34 30.08
CA LYS A 93 -4.16 -21.73 29.66
C LYS A 93 -4.22 -21.18 28.23
N ARG A 94 -4.80 -21.93 27.29
CA ARG A 94 -4.97 -21.48 25.89
C ARG A 94 -5.88 -20.26 25.78
N ILE A 95 -6.93 -20.17 26.60
CA ILE A 95 -7.80 -18.99 26.63
C ILE A 95 -7.06 -17.77 27.20
N ASP A 96 -6.27 -17.94 28.27
CA ASP A 96 -5.44 -16.86 28.82
C ASP A 96 -4.43 -16.33 27.79
N GLU A 97 -3.72 -17.23 27.10
CA GLU A 97 -2.77 -16.87 26.03
C GLU A 97 -3.48 -16.17 24.86
N THR A 98 -4.65 -16.69 24.45
CA THR A 98 -5.40 -16.15 23.32
C THR A 98 -5.94 -14.74 23.62
N THR A 99 -6.53 -14.54 24.80
CA THR A 99 -7.08 -13.22 25.20
C THR A 99 -5.99 -12.17 25.36
N LYS A 100 -4.82 -12.54 25.89
CA LYS A 100 -3.64 -11.66 25.92
C LYS A 100 -3.22 -11.23 24.52
N ASN A 101 -3.08 -12.19 23.60
CA ASN A 101 -2.65 -11.91 22.23
C ASN A 101 -3.68 -11.07 21.46
N ILE A 102 -4.98 -11.28 21.69
CA ILE A 102 -6.05 -10.42 21.14
C ILE A 102 -5.80 -8.97 21.53
N SER A 103 -5.56 -8.70 22.82
CA SER A 103 -5.30 -7.34 23.31
C SER A 103 -4.07 -6.73 22.63
N GLU A 104 -2.97 -7.47 22.55
CA GLU A 104 -1.73 -6.98 21.95
C GLU A 104 -1.90 -6.64 20.46
N LYS A 105 -2.59 -7.50 19.69
CA LYS A 105 -2.81 -7.28 18.25
C LYS A 105 -3.82 -6.17 17.98
N TRP A 106 -4.87 -6.10 18.79
CA TRP A 106 -5.86 -5.03 18.73
C TRP A 106 -5.25 -3.66 19.04
N ASP A 107 -4.43 -3.57 20.09
CA ASP A 107 -3.72 -2.34 20.45
C ASP A 107 -2.71 -1.94 19.39
N SER A 108 -2.03 -2.91 18.79
CA SER A 108 -1.11 -2.65 17.68
C SER A 108 -1.84 -2.06 16.48
N TYR A 109 -3.00 -2.62 16.11
CA TYR A 109 -3.84 -2.13 15.02
C TYR A 109 -4.36 -0.72 15.27
N THR A 110 -4.94 -0.47 16.45
CA THR A 110 -5.58 0.81 16.77
C THR A 110 -4.58 1.97 16.94
N LYS A 111 -3.29 1.68 17.09
CA LYS A 111 -2.19 2.67 17.11
C LYS A 111 -1.65 3.03 15.72
N THR A 112 -2.11 2.36 14.67
CA THR A 112 -1.71 2.67 13.29
C THR A 112 -2.40 3.92 12.77
N TYR A 113 -2.09 4.32 11.53
CA TYR A 113 -2.83 5.38 10.86
C TYR A 113 -4.20 4.87 10.40
N LEU A 114 -5.23 5.31 11.12
CA LEU A 114 -6.63 4.97 10.85
C LEU A 114 -7.32 6.06 10.04
N VAL A 115 -7.98 5.68 8.94
CA VAL A 115 -8.86 6.59 8.20
C VAL A 115 -10.21 6.74 8.91
N ASP A 116 -11.00 7.73 8.50
CA ASP A 116 -12.26 8.06 9.19
C ASP A 116 -13.29 6.93 9.17
N GLU A 117 -13.35 6.16 8.08
CA GLU A 117 -14.22 4.99 7.99
C GLU A 117 -13.79 3.88 8.97
N GLU A 118 -12.48 3.66 9.14
CA GLU A 118 -11.97 2.72 10.15
C GLU A 118 -12.36 3.16 11.55
N LYS A 119 -12.20 4.44 11.88
CA LYS A 119 -12.58 4.99 13.19
C LYS A 119 -14.06 4.75 13.49
N ARG A 120 -14.94 4.97 12.50
CA ARG A 120 -16.39 4.71 12.65
C ARG A 120 -16.67 3.24 12.93
N LEU A 121 -16.11 2.34 12.13
CA LEU A 121 -16.27 0.89 12.31
C LEU A 121 -15.68 0.41 13.64
N ILE A 122 -14.56 0.99 14.10
CA ILE A 122 -13.95 0.68 15.40
C ILE A 122 -14.91 1.06 16.54
N VAL A 123 -15.55 2.23 16.50
CA VAL A 123 -16.53 2.64 17.52
C VAL A 123 -17.67 1.62 17.65
N GLU A 124 -18.13 1.06 16.54
CA GLU A 124 -19.14 0.00 16.54
C GLU A 124 -18.59 -1.36 17.00
N LEU A 125 -17.32 -1.65 16.72
CA LEU A 125 -16.67 -2.91 17.08
C LEU A 125 -16.33 -3.01 18.56
N VAL A 126 -15.92 -1.92 19.22
CA VAL A 126 -15.53 -1.93 20.64
C VAL A 126 -16.57 -2.62 21.54
N PRO A 127 -17.87 -2.27 21.53
CA PRO A 127 -18.85 -2.93 22.40
C PRO A 127 -19.08 -4.41 22.04
N LEU A 128 -18.92 -4.80 20.78
CA LEU A 128 -19.00 -6.20 20.35
C LEU A 128 -17.80 -7.00 20.86
N LYS A 129 -16.61 -6.40 20.75
CA LYS A 129 -15.35 -6.95 21.26
C LYS A 129 -15.42 -7.17 22.78
N GLU A 130 -15.90 -6.17 23.52
CA GLU A 130 -16.08 -6.29 24.98
C GLU A 130 -17.02 -7.45 25.36
N ARG A 131 -18.11 -7.64 24.60
CA ARG A 131 -19.01 -8.78 24.80
C ARG A 131 -18.31 -10.12 24.53
N ALA A 132 -17.52 -10.21 23.47
CA ALA A 132 -16.74 -11.40 23.16
C ALA A 132 -15.66 -11.68 24.23
N ASP A 133 -15.00 -10.63 24.74
CA ASP A 133 -14.02 -10.74 25.83
C ASP A 133 -14.67 -11.25 27.12
N MET A 134 -15.88 -10.77 27.45
CA MET A 134 -16.65 -11.31 28.57
C MET A 134 -17.01 -12.78 28.39
N ALA A 135 -17.39 -13.20 27.18
CA ALA A 135 -17.66 -14.61 26.88
C ALA A 135 -16.39 -15.47 27.01
N ALA A 136 -15.24 -14.96 26.56
CA ALA A 136 -13.95 -15.64 26.70
C ALA A 136 -13.53 -15.77 28.17
N LYS A 137 -13.72 -14.72 28.97
CA LYS A 137 -13.48 -14.77 30.42
C LYS A 137 -14.39 -15.78 31.11
N LYS A 138 -15.68 -15.79 30.78
CA LYS A 138 -16.63 -16.77 31.31
C LYS A 138 -16.24 -18.20 30.92
N LEU A 139 -15.79 -18.42 29.69
CA LEU A 139 -15.25 -19.71 29.27
C LEU A 139 -14.06 -20.10 30.14
N ARG A 140 -13.09 -19.21 30.34
CA ARG A 140 -11.93 -19.46 31.20
C ARG A 140 -12.32 -19.85 32.62
N ASP A 141 -13.28 -19.17 33.23
CA ASP A 141 -13.76 -19.47 34.58
C ASP A 141 -14.45 -20.84 34.65
N ILE A 142 -15.26 -21.18 33.64
CA ILE A 142 -15.87 -22.52 33.51
C ILE A 142 -14.79 -23.60 33.38
N LEU A 143 -13.74 -23.33 32.61
CA LEU A 143 -12.65 -24.26 32.40
C LEU A 143 -11.84 -24.51 33.68
N GLU A 144 -11.61 -23.47 34.49
CA GLU A 144 -10.94 -23.60 35.79
C GLU A 144 -11.77 -24.41 36.79
N LEU A 145 -13.09 -24.22 36.79
CA LEU A 145 -14.01 -24.96 37.67
C LEU A 145 -14.28 -26.41 37.20
N GLY A 146 -13.94 -26.75 35.96
CA GLY A 146 -14.23 -28.06 35.37
C GLY A 146 -15.73 -28.32 35.17
N ASP A 147 -16.55 -27.27 35.04
CA ASP A 147 -18.01 -27.41 34.94
C ASP A 147 -18.44 -27.76 33.51
N ARG A 148 -18.61 -29.06 33.26
CA ARG A 148 -19.07 -29.58 31.97
C ARG A 148 -20.45 -29.05 31.56
N LYS A 149 -21.41 -28.93 32.48
CA LYS A 149 -22.77 -28.48 32.12
C LYS A 149 -22.74 -27.01 31.70
N ALA A 150 -22.00 -26.19 32.44
CA ALA A 150 -21.82 -24.78 32.08
C ALA A 150 -21.09 -24.62 30.74
N LEU A 151 -20.08 -25.46 30.46
CA LEU A 151 -19.37 -25.45 29.17
C LEU A 151 -20.30 -25.78 28.01
N GLU A 152 -21.11 -26.84 28.14
CA GLU A 152 -22.10 -27.23 27.12
C GLU A 152 -23.11 -26.12 26.83
N GLU A 153 -23.63 -25.48 27.88
CA GLU A 153 -24.58 -24.37 27.76
C GLU A 153 -23.93 -23.14 27.11
N LEU A 154 -22.70 -22.79 27.49
CA LEU A 154 -21.97 -21.67 26.90
C LEU A 154 -21.76 -21.88 25.40
N VAL A 155 -21.24 -23.05 25.02
CA VAL A 155 -20.96 -23.40 23.61
C VAL A 155 -22.23 -23.38 22.78
N LYS A 156 -23.34 -23.93 23.29
CA LYS A 156 -24.62 -24.01 22.55
C LYS A 156 -25.33 -22.67 22.40
N LYS A 157 -25.28 -21.80 23.42
CA LYS A 157 -26.19 -20.64 23.50
C LYS A 157 -25.51 -19.28 23.39
N GLN A 158 -24.26 -19.14 23.83
CA GLN A 158 -23.68 -17.81 24.07
C GLN A 158 -22.39 -17.56 23.29
N LEU A 159 -21.58 -18.59 23.07
CA LEU A 159 -20.24 -18.45 22.51
C LEU A 159 -20.27 -17.81 21.12
N TYR A 160 -20.99 -18.43 20.18
CA TYR A 160 -21.14 -17.91 18.80
C TYR A 160 -21.86 -16.56 18.74
N GLN A 161 -22.94 -16.39 19.52
CA GLN A 161 -23.68 -15.12 19.59
C GLN A 161 -22.82 -13.93 20.04
N SER A 162 -21.74 -14.20 20.78
CA SER A 162 -20.80 -13.17 21.23
C SER A 162 -19.66 -12.95 20.24
N ILE A 163 -19.26 -13.98 19.48
CA ILE A 163 -18.08 -13.97 18.61
C ILE A 163 -18.43 -13.58 17.17
N ASP A 164 -19.52 -14.08 16.60
CA ASP A 164 -19.88 -13.85 15.19
C ASP A 164 -20.02 -12.35 14.84
N PRO A 165 -20.62 -11.48 15.70
CA PRO A 165 -20.69 -10.05 15.41
C PRO A 165 -19.31 -9.36 15.33
N VAL A 166 -18.32 -9.86 16.08
CA VAL A 166 -16.94 -9.36 16.02
C VAL A 166 -16.33 -9.72 14.67
N GLN A 167 -16.55 -10.94 14.19
CA GLN A 167 -16.07 -11.40 12.87
C GLN A 167 -16.62 -10.53 11.74
N GLU A 168 -17.94 -10.28 11.74
CA GLU A 168 -18.59 -9.47 10.70
C GLU A 168 -18.02 -8.04 10.65
N LYS A 169 -17.83 -7.42 11.83
CA LYS A 169 -17.32 -6.06 11.91
C LYS A 169 -15.83 -5.98 11.55
N ILE A 170 -15.03 -6.96 11.97
CA ILE A 170 -13.64 -7.09 11.50
C ILE A 170 -13.61 -7.26 9.98
N SER A 171 -14.48 -8.08 9.39
CA SER A 171 -14.56 -8.23 7.93
C SER A 171 -14.86 -6.89 7.23
N SER A 172 -15.64 -6.01 7.86
CA SER A 172 -15.88 -4.67 7.33
C SER A 172 -14.58 -3.84 7.33
N LEU A 173 -13.79 -3.90 8.40
CA LEU A 173 -12.47 -3.28 8.45
C LEU A 173 -11.51 -3.84 7.39
N PHE A 174 -11.53 -5.15 7.15
CA PHE A 174 -10.80 -5.79 6.05
C PHE A 174 -11.12 -5.16 4.68
N HIS A 175 -12.40 -4.94 4.40
CA HIS A 175 -12.83 -4.33 3.15
C HIS A 175 -12.30 -2.90 2.99
N VAL A 176 -12.26 -2.12 4.07
CA VAL A 176 -11.68 -0.76 4.06
C VAL A 176 -10.20 -0.80 3.69
N GLN A 177 -9.41 -1.69 4.32
CA GLN A 177 -7.98 -1.82 4.01
C GLN A 177 -7.73 -2.18 2.53
N ILE A 178 -8.52 -3.12 2.01
CA ILE A 178 -8.42 -3.57 0.61
C ILE A 178 -8.81 -2.44 -0.35
N SER A 179 -9.83 -1.64 0.00
CA SER A 179 -10.24 -0.50 -0.82
C SER A 179 -9.12 0.53 -0.92
N ILE A 180 -8.55 0.96 0.22
CA ILE A 180 -7.47 1.94 0.25
C ILE A 180 -6.24 1.44 -0.51
N ALA A 181 -5.86 0.17 -0.35
CA ALA A 181 -4.74 -0.41 -1.08
C ALA A 181 -4.96 -0.39 -2.61
N LYS A 182 -6.21 -0.58 -3.07
CA LYS A 182 -6.57 -0.46 -4.49
C LYS A 182 -6.50 0.98 -4.97
N ASP A 183 -6.94 1.94 -4.16
CA ASP A 183 -6.91 3.37 -4.51
C ASP A 183 -5.46 3.83 -4.68
N ILE A 184 -4.56 3.49 -3.73
CA ILE A 184 -3.11 3.78 -3.83
C ILE A 184 -2.53 3.17 -5.12
N HIS A 185 -2.90 1.93 -5.46
CA HIS A 185 -2.44 1.28 -6.68
C HIS A 185 -2.94 1.99 -7.95
N TYR A 186 -4.22 2.38 -7.99
CA TYR A 186 -4.83 3.03 -9.15
C TYR A 186 -4.25 4.44 -9.39
N GLU A 187 -4.02 5.20 -8.33
CA GLU A 187 -3.36 6.51 -8.39
C GLU A 187 -1.95 6.38 -8.98
N GLY A 188 -1.16 5.43 -8.47
CA GLY A 188 0.19 5.17 -8.99
C GLY A 188 0.19 4.77 -10.47
N LYS A 189 -0.77 3.95 -10.90
CA LYS A 189 -0.91 3.54 -12.31
C LYS A 189 -1.26 4.71 -13.22
N THR A 190 -2.17 5.58 -12.81
CA THR A 190 -2.60 6.75 -13.59
C THR A 190 -1.44 7.73 -13.77
N GLN A 191 -0.69 7.99 -12.70
CA GLN A 191 0.48 8.87 -12.73
C GLN A 191 1.60 8.32 -13.63
N TYR A 192 1.83 7.00 -13.57
CA TYR A 192 2.79 6.32 -14.45
C TYR A 192 2.37 6.40 -15.93
N GLN A 193 1.09 6.16 -16.26
CA GLN A 193 0.60 6.18 -17.65
C GLN A 193 0.75 7.56 -18.31
N PHE A 194 0.44 8.62 -17.56
CA PHE A 194 0.62 10.00 -18.03
C PHE A 194 2.10 10.28 -18.35
N SER A 195 2.98 9.96 -17.40
CA SER A 195 4.41 10.21 -17.53
C SER A 195 5.05 9.38 -18.64
N ARG A 196 4.63 8.11 -18.80
CA ARG A 196 5.07 7.25 -19.89
C ARG A 196 4.70 7.84 -21.25
N SER A 197 3.47 8.33 -21.42
CA SER A 197 3.06 8.95 -22.69
C SER A 197 3.87 10.21 -22.98
N LEU A 198 4.08 11.07 -21.96
CA LEU A 198 4.90 12.26 -22.10
C LEU A 198 6.36 11.91 -22.48
N GLY A 199 6.92 10.87 -21.89
CA GLY A 199 8.25 10.35 -22.20
C GLY A 199 8.36 9.85 -23.65
N ILE A 200 7.39 9.04 -24.12
CA ILE A 200 7.35 8.53 -25.50
C ILE A 200 7.28 9.69 -26.51
N VAL A 201 6.38 10.65 -26.28
CA VAL A 201 6.24 11.83 -27.15
C VAL A 201 7.53 12.63 -27.17
N SER A 202 8.17 12.80 -26.02
CA SER A 202 9.42 13.55 -25.90
C SER A 202 10.58 12.88 -26.62
N ILE A 203 10.72 11.56 -26.53
CA ILE A 203 11.73 10.78 -27.27
C ILE A 203 11.49 10.91 -28.77
N ALA A 204 10.24 10.75 -29.23
CA ALA A 204 9.89 10.87 -30.64
C ALA A 204 10.23 12.26 -31.20
N LEU A 205 9.84 13.33 -30.49
CA LEU A 205 10.19 14.71 -30.86
C LEU A 205 11.70 14.93 -30.87
N GLY A 206 12.44 14.37 -29.90
CA GLY A 206 13.88 14.48 -29.85
C GLY A 206 14.59 13.80 -31.02
N LEU A 207 14.12 12.62 -31.43
CA LEU A 207 14.64 11.92 -32.61
C LEU A 207 14.38 12.71 -33.89
N VAL A 208 13.16 13.25 -34.06
CA VAL A 208 12.81 14.10 -35.22
C VAL A 208 13.69 15.35 -35.28
N LEU A 209 13.85 16.06 -34.15
CA LEU A 209 14.71 17.24 -34.08
C LEU A 209 16.18 16.89 -34.37
N GLY A 210 16.68 15.78 -33.82
CA GLY A 210 18.03 15.28 -34.09
C GLY A 210 18.27 15.02 -35.58
N LEU A 211 17.33 14.35 -36.24
CA LEU A 211 17.38 14.08 -37.69
C LEU A 211 17.39 15.38 -38.51
N VAL A 212 16.51 16.34 -38.18
CA VAL A 212 16.45 17.64 -38.87
C VAL A 212 17.78 18.39 -38.76
N LEU A 213 18.42 18.37 -37.59
CA LEU A 213 19.71 19.01 -37.37
C LEU A 213 20.83 18.31 -38.14
N ALA A 214 20.84 16.97 -38.15
CA ALA A 214 21.82 16.18 -38.90
C ALA A 214 21.72 16.43 -40.41
N LEU A 215 20.50 16.41 -40.96
CA LEU A 215 20.25 16.72 -42.38
C LEU A 215 20.65 18.16 -42.73
N ARG A 216 20.28 19.13 -41.89
CA ARG A 216 20.67 20.54 -42.09
C ARG A 216 22.19 20.72 -42.04
N TRP A 217 22.88 20.06 -41.10
CA TRP A 217 24.33 20.09 -41.04
C TRP A 217 24.95 19.51 -42.32
N GLY A 218 24.50 18.33 -42.76
CA GLY A 218 24.98 17.66 -43.97
C GLY A 218 24.81 18.51 -45.23
N MET A 219 23.65 19.14 -45.42
CA MET A 219 23.40 20.07 -46.52
C MET A 219 24.33 21.29 -46.48
N THR A 220 24.54 21.87 -45.29
CA THR A 220 25.37 23.08 -45.15
C THR A 220 26.85 22.80 -45.44
N ASN A 221 27.37 21.61 -45.08
CA ASN A 221 28.74 21.22 -45.38
C ASN A 221 28.97 20.85 -46.86
N ARG A 222 27.91 20.46 -47.59
CA ARG A 222 27.98 20.15 -49.04
C ARG A 222 28.04 21.39 -49.93
N ILE A 223 27.56 22.54 -49.46
CA ILE A 223 27.50 23.81 -50.23
C ILE A 223 28.80 24.62 -50.13
N SER A 224 29.75 24.22 -49.27
CA SER A 224 31.03 24.90 -49.03
C SER A 224 32.25 24.27 -49.71
N ILE A 225 32.04 23.38 -50.69
CA ILE A 225 33.06 22.81 -51.59
C ILE A 225 32.79 23.39 -52.98
#